data_AF-A0A4Q5ZCJ4-F1
#
_entry.id   AF-A0A4Q5ZCJ4-F1
#
_cell.length_a   1.000
_cell.length_b   1.000
_cell.length_c   1.000
_cell.angle_alpha   90.00
_cell.angle_beta   90.00
_cell.angle_gamma   90.00
#
_symmetry.space_group_name_H-M   'P 1'
#
loop_
_entity.id
_entity.type
_entity.pdbx_description
1 polymer ?
#
loop_
_entity_poly.entity_id
_entity_poly.type
_entity_poly.pdbx_seq_one_letter_code
_entity_poly.pdbx_strand_id
1 'polypeptide(L)'
;MADTAPKKFDIAVLRRVFSYAAPYKRKFYLSVVLAILLAVITPVRPLLIQITVDQYITHSLADWVIRITLIQIVLILIETAMRFAFTFTTAWLGQSVVKDMRIAVYRKILGLNLSQFDKTPIGTLTTRTINDIESINEIFAEGLVPIIADLLSIVCVLVYMCWVDWQLTLIALIPFPIIIIATYYFKESINKSFFKVRNAVTNLNAFVQEHLTGMAVVQAFASEDREFNKFQKINREHRNANIKAIFAYSIFFPIVEIVLALSIGLVVWWTAKEALNLQLSQQGTVISFILCLNLLFRPLRVL
;
A
#
# COMPACT_ATOMS: atom_id res chain seq x y z
N MET A 1 -1.84 26.57 -17.34
CA MET A 1 -0.61 25.87 -17.76
C MET A 1 0.45 26.09 -16.69
N ALA A 2 0.73 25.06 -15.91
CA ALA A 2 1.98 24.91 -15.16
C ALA A 2 2.39 23.46 -15.37
N ASP A 3 3.14 23.22 -16.45
CA ASP A 3 3.93 22.01 -16.64
C ASP A 3 4.99 21.99 -15.55
N THR A 4 4.64 21.49 -14.37
CA THR A 4 5.65 21.00 -13.44
C THR A 4 5.72 19.50 -13.65
N ALA A 5 6.69 19.09 -14.48
CA ALA A 5 7.20 17.72 -14.45
C ALA A 5 7.31 17.24 -12.99
N PRO A 6 6.93 15.99 -12.67
CA PRO A 6 6.95 15.50 -11.30
C PRO A 6 8.34 15.74 -10.72
N LYS A 7 8.43 16.60 -9.70
CA LYS A 7 9.70 16.94 -9.05
C LYS A 7 10.39 15.64 -8.64
N LYS A 8 11.64 15.48 -9.10
CA LYS A 8 12.54 14.40 -8.66
C LYS A 8 12.55 14.38 -7.12
N PHE A 9 12.55 13.17 -6.57
CA PHE A 9 12.59 12.90 -5.13
C PHE A 9 13.64 13.78 -4.44
N ASP A 10 13.20 14.78 -3.65
CA ASP A 10 14.10 15.74 -3.03
C ASP A 10 14.56 15.21 -1.66
N ILE A 11 15.74 14.59 -1.66
CA ILE A 11 16.36 13.98 -0.49
C ILE A 11 16.59 15.03 0.63
N ALA A 12 16.80 16.30 0.28
CA ALA A 12 16.98 17.35 1.27
C ALA A 12 15.69 17.66 2.04
N VAL A 13 14.54 17.65 1.33
CA VAL A 13 13.22 17.82 1.95
C VAL A 13 12.91 16.61 2.83
N LEU A 14 13.18 15.39 2.35
CA LEU A 14 12.99 14.17 3.15
C LEU A 14 13.82 14.23 4.44
N ARG A 15 15.11 14.58 4.35
CA ARG A 15 15.98 14.74 5.53
C ARG A 15 15.43 15.76 6.52
N ARG A 16 14.83 16.85 6.05
CA ARG A 16 14.19 17.86 6.91
C ARG A 16 12.95 17.31 7.60
N VAL A 17 12.11 16.54 6.90
CA VAL A 17 10.94 15.87 7.51
C VAL A 17 11.39 14.87 8.58
N PHE A 18 12.42 14.06 8.29
CA PHE A 18 12.99 13.12 9.26
C PHE A 18 13.65 13.79 10.47
N SER A 19 14.05 15.06 10.36
CA SER A 19 14.54 15.81 11.52
C SER A 19 13.45 16.04 12.58
N TYR A 20 12.18 16.12 12.20
CA TYR A 20 11.06 16.18 13.16
C TYR A 20 10.80 14.84 13.86
N ALA A 21 11.24 13.73 13.28
CA ALA A 21 11.22 12.42 13.95
C ALA A 21 12.43 12.20 14.88
N ALA A 22 13.44 13.07 14.83
CA ALA A 22 14.66 12.94 15.64
C ALA A 22 14.42 12.93 17.17
N PRO A 23 13.45 13.65 17.75
CA PRO A 23 13.11 13.53 19.17
C PRO A 23 12.55 12.14 19.52
N TYR A 24 11.95 11.44 18.56
CA TYR A 24 11.28 10.15 18.73
C TYR A 24 12.12 8.96 18.22
N LYS A 25 13.46 9.11 18.15
CA LYS A 25 14.40 8.07 17.69
C LYS A 25 14.16 6.70 18.32
N ARG A 26 13.88 6.64 19.63
CA ARG A 26 13.61 5.36 20.33
C ARG A 26 12.44 4.59 19.71
N LYS A 27 11.37 5.30 19.34
CA LYS A 27 10.18 4.70 18.75
C LYS A 27 10.41 4.35 17.29
N PHE A 28 11.14 5.18 16.56
CA PHE A 28 11.59 4.85 15.20
C PHE A 28 12.42 3.55 15.18
N TYR A 29 13.45 3.46 16.03
CA TYR A 29 14.26 2.24 16.13
C TYR A 29 13.44 1.04 16.60
N LEU A 30 12.52 1.21 17.56
CA LEU A 30 11.61 0.15 17.98
C LEU A 30 10.76 -0.35 16.80
N SER A 31 10.17 0.54 15.99
CA SER A 31 9.40 0.16 14.81
C SER A 31 10.26 -0.59 13.79
N VAL A 32 11.50 -0.16 13.56
CA VAL A 32 12.44 -0.84 12.65
C VAL A 32 12.81 -2.23 13.17
N VAL A 33 13.08 -2.38 14.47
CA VAL A 33 13.36 -3.68 15.08
C VAL A 33 12.14 -4.60 14.99
N LEU A 34 10.94 -4.09 15.29
CA LEU A 34 9.69 -4.84 15.15
C LEU A 34 9.44 -5.25 13.69
N ALA A 35 9.72 -4.39 12.72
CA ALA A 35 9.63 -4.71 11.29
C ALA A 35 10.56 -5.87 10.92
N ILE A 36 11.81 -5.85 11.38
CA ILE A 36 12.79 -6.91 11.13
C ILE A 36 12.32 -8.23 11.75
N LEU A 37 11.90 -8.20 13.02
CA LEU A 37 11.41 -9.40 13.69
C LEU A 37 10.16 -9.97 13.02
N LEU A 38 9.21 -9.12 12.63
CA LEU A 38 8.01 -9.55 11.89
C LEU A 38 8.37 -10.17 10.54
N ALA A 39 9.29 -9.58 9.79
CA ALA A 39 9.74 -10.11 8.50
C ALA A 39 10.37 -11.50 8.65
N VAL A 40 11.16 -11.73 9.71
CA VAL A 40 11.78 -13.03 10.00
C VAL A 40 10.76 -14.06 10.50
N ILE A 41 9.77 -13.65 11.30
CA ILE A 41 8.70 -14.53 11.80
C ILE A 41 7.72 -14.93 10.68
N THR A 42 7.55 -14.08 9.66
CA THR A 42 6.59 -14.30 8.57
C THR A 42 6.73 -15.68 7.87
N PRO A 43 7.93 -16.13 7.44
CA PRO A 43 8.10 -17.47 6.85
C PRO A 43 8.08 -18.63 7.87
N VAL A 44 8.18 -18.36 9.18
CA VAL A 44 8.14 -19.41 10.22
C VAL A 44 6.80 -20.14 10.20
N ARG A 45 5.70 -19.45 9.90
CA ARG A 45 4.37 -20.06 9.83
C ARG A 45 4.26 -21.11 8.69
N PRO A 46 4.58 -20.78 7.43
CA PRO A 46 4.70 -21.77 6.36
C PRO A 46 5.62 -22.95 6.72
N LEU A 47 6.77 -22.67 7.34
CA LEU A 47 7.73 -23.69 7.78
C LEU A 47 7.13 -24.66 8.80
N LEU A 48 6.43 -24.16 9.82
CA LEU A 48 5.79 -25.02 10.81
C LEU A 48 4.70 -25.89 10.17
N ILE A 49 3.96 -25.35 9.20
CA ILE A 49 2.92 -26.12 8.49
C ILE A 49 3.57 -27.21 7.62
N GLN A 50 4.66 -26.90 6.93
CA GLN A 50 5.44 -27.89 6.18
C GLN A 50 5.88 -29.04 7.10
N ILE A 51 6.51 -28.71 8.23
CA ILE A 51 6.99 -29.70 9.20
C ILE A 51 5.84 -30.55 9.73
N THR A 52 4.69 -29.96 10.08
CA THR A 52 3.51 -30.70 10.54
C THR A 52 3.07 -31.76 9.53
N VAL A 53 2.99 -31.39 8.25
CA VAL A 53 2.52 -32.27 7.19
C VAL A 53 3.54 -33.35 6.88
N ASP A 54 4.80 -32.97 6.65
CA ASP A 54 5.82 -33.91 6.19
C ASP A 54 6.23 -34.91 7.29
N GLN A 55 6.36 -34.47 8.55
CA GLN A 55 6.93 -35.30 9.63
C GLN A 55 5.89 -35.94 10.56
N TYR A 56 4.71 -35.36 10.74
CA TYR A 56 3.81 -35.78 11.82
C TYR A 56 2.48 -36.35 11.35
N ILE A 57 1.94 -35.82 10.25
CA ILE A 57 0.72 -36.36 9.63
C ILE A 57 1.03 -37.64 8.85
N THR A 58 2.10 -37.66 8.05
CA THR A 58 2.51 -38.86 7.29
C THR A 58 2.92 -40.05 8.17
N HIS A 59 3.38 -39.78 9.40
CA HIS A 59 3.83 -40.81 10.36
C HIS A 59 2.80 -41.15 11.46
N SER A 60 1.55 -40.67 11.37
CA SER A 60 0.44 -41.03 12.28
C SER A 60 0.66 -40.65 13.76
N LEU A 61 1.43 -39.60 14.05
CA LEU A 61 1.79 -39.19 15.41
C LEU A 61 0.81 -38.12 15.97
N ALA A 62 -0.40 -38.54 16.36
CA ALA A 62 -1.47 -37.65 16.80
C ALA A 62 -1.07 -36.68 17.93
N ASP A 63 -0.31 -37.13 18.92
CA ASP A 63 0.12 -36.30 20.04
C ASP A 63 1.04 -35.14 19.61
N TRP A 64 1.89 -35.37 18.61
CA TRP A 64 2.80 -34.35 18.10
C TRP A 64 2.08 -33.33 17.22
N VAL A 65 1.06 -33.75 16.47
CA VAL A 65 0.20 -32.84 15.71
C VAL A 65 -0.50 -31.86 16.65
N ILE A 66 -1.00 -32.32 17.80
CA ILE A 66 -1.65 -31.46 18.80
C ILE A 66 -0.64 -30.46 19.40
N ARG A 67 0.58 -30.91 19.74
CA ARG A 67 1.64 -30.02 20.28
C ARG A 67 2.05 -28.94 19.29
N ILE A 68 2.25 -29.29 18.01
CA ILE A 68 2.63 -28.31 16.99
C ILE A 68 1.48 -27.36 16.72
N THR A 69 0.23 -27.84 16.72
CA THR A 69 -0.94 -26.97 16.61
C THR A 69 -0.98 -25.95 17.75
N LEU A 70 -0.69 -26.36 18.98
CA LEU A 70 -0.60 -25.45 20.13
C LEU A 70 0.53 -24.42 19.96
N ILE A 71 1.70 -24.84 19.47
CA ILE A 71 2.80 -23.94 19.11
C ILE A 71 2.38 -22.93 18.04
N GLN A 72 1.66 -23.37 17.00
CA GLN A 72 1.15 -22.50 15.95
C GLN A 72 0.14 -21.48 16.49
N ILE A 73 -0.77 -21.88 17.39
CA ILE A 73 -1.71 -20.95 18.03
C ILE A 73 -0.95 -19.90 18.84
N VAL A 74 0.03 -20.31 19.65
CA VAL A 74 0.87 -19.39 20.43
C VAL A 74 1.65 -18.46 19.50
N LEU A 75 2.22 -18.99 18.40
CA LEU A 75 2.93 -18.19 17.40
C LEU A 75 2.02 -17.15 16.74
N ILE A 76 0.78 -17.51 16.38
CA ILE A 76 -0.20 -16.57 15.80
C ILE A 76 -0.54 -15.46 16.79
N LEU A 77 -0.70 -15.78 18.08
CA LEU A 77 -0.95 -14.77 19.11
C LEU A 77 0.24 -13.83 19.27
N ILE A 78 1.47 -14.36 19.27
CA ILE A 78 2.71 -13.57 19.32
C ILE A 78 2.83 -12.70 18.07
N GLU A 79 2.66 -13.25 16.87
CA GLU A 79 2.70 -12.52 15.60
C GLU A 79 1.68 -11.39 15.61
N THR A 80 0.45 -11.66 16.05
CA THR A 80 -0.62 -10.65 16.15
C THR A 80 -0.27 -9.55 17.13
N ALA A 81 0.25 -9.89 18.31
CA ALA A 81 0.70 -8.92 19.30
C ALA A 81 1.86 -8.06 18.79
N MET A 82 2.83 -8.66 18.09
CA MET A 82 3.93 -7.94 17.45
C MET A 82 3.46 -7.03 16.33
N ARG A 83 2.51 -7.49 15.52
CA ARG A 83 1.91 -6.71 14.42
C ARG A 83 1.12 -5.53 14.98
N PHE A 84 0.37 -5.72 16.06
CA PHE A 84 -0.29 -4.65 16.79
C PHE A 84 0.72 -3.64 17.37
N ALA A 85 1.77 -4.13 18.05
CA ALA A 85 2.81 -3.27 18.61
C ALA A 85 3.52 -2.46 17.51
N PHE A 86 3.78 -3.07 16.36
CA PHE A 86 4.35 -2.40 15.19
C PHE A 86 3.43 -1.29 14.68
N THR A 87 2.19 -1.62 14.32
CA THR A 87 1.21 -0.65 13.81
C THR A 87 0.92 0.47 14.80
N PHE A 88 0.80 0.15 16.08
CA PHE A 88 0.60 1.15 17.13
C PHE A 88 1.81 2.08 17.26
N THR A 89 3.03 1.53 17.23
CA THR A 89 4.25 2.33 17.38
C THR A 89 4.47 3.25 16.16
N THR A 90 4.22 2.77 14.94
CA THR A 90 4.32 3.60 13.72
C THR A 90 3.24 4.69 13.68
N ALA A 91 2.00 4.36 14.03
CA ALA A 91 0.91 5.35 14.11
C ALA A 91 1.19 6.40 15.20
N TRP A 92 1.65 5.98 16.37
CA TRP A 92 2.02 6.88 17.46
C TRP A 92 3.18 7.79 17.09
N LEU A 93 4.19 7.27 16.39
CA LEU A 93 5.31 8.05 15.85
C LEU A 93 4.81 9.12 14.87
N GLY A 94 3.99 8.73 13.89
CA GLY A 94 3.43 9.65 12.89
C GLY A 94 2.62 10.77 13.54
N GLN A 95 1.70 10.42 14.44
CA GLN A 95 0.88 11.40 15.16
C GLN A 95 1.70 12.31 16.09
N SER A 96 2.76 11.80 16.70
CA SER A 96 3.66 12.62 17.53
C SER A 96 4.40 13.67 16.70
N VAL A 97 4.87 13.29 15.51
CA VAL A 97 5.51 14.22 14.56
C VAL A 97 4.50 15.26 14.05
N VAL A 98 3.28 14.84 13.69
CA VAL A 98 2.17 15.73 13.30
C VAL A 98 1.88 16.77 14.37
N LYS A 99 1.74 16.33 15.63
CA LYS A 99 1.49 17.22 16.77
C LYS A 99 2.57 18.30 16.89
N ASP A 100 3.85 17.91 16.83
CA ASP A 100 4.95 18.87 16.95
C ASP A 100 5.02 19.83 15.76
N MET A 101 4.76 19.35 14.54
CA MET A 101 4.65 20.20 13.36
C MET A 101 3.48 21.19 13.45
N ARG A 102 2.30 20.75 13.94
CA ARG A 102 1.16 21.65 14.16
C ARG A 102 1.51 22.75 15.14
N ILE A 103 2.16 22.42 16.26
CA ILE A 103 2.61 23.41 17.25
C ILE A 103 3.62 24.39 16.64
N ALA A 104 4.61 23.89 15.89
CA ALA A 104 5.63 24.72 15.26
C ALA A 104 5.04 25.68 14.21
N VAL A 105 4.15 25.18 13.34
CA VAL A 105 3.46 25.97 12.32
C VAL A 105 2.53 26.98 12.97
N TYR A 106 1.76 26.58 13.99
CA TYR A 106 0.88 27.49 14.72
C TYR A 106 1.66 28.64 15.38
N ARG A 107 2.76 28.33 16.06
CA ARG A 107 3.66 29.35 16.64
C ARG A 107 4.22 30.28 15.56
N LYS A 108 4.56 29.75 14.39
CA LYS A 108 5.04 30.55 13.26
C LYS A 108 3.95 31.50 12.75
N ILE A 109 2.72 31.03 12.61
CA ILE A 109 1.56 31.82 12.16
C ILE A 109 1.27 32.97 13.13
N LEU A 110 1.27 32.70 14.44
CA LEU A 110 1.07 33.74 15.46
C LEU A 110 2.15 34.84 15.43
N GLY A 111 3.36 34.51 14.98
CA GLY A 111 4.47 35.46 14.84
C GLY A 111 4.57 36.11 13.45
N LEU A 112 3.59 35.93 12.56
CA LEU A 112 3.59 36.61 11.26
C LEU A 112 3.15 38.06 11.40
N ASN A 113 3.80 38.97 10.67
CA ASN A 113 3.36 40.35 10.56
C ASN A 113 1.99 40.42 9.86
N LEU A 114 1.17 41.41 10.19
CA LEU A 114 -0.15 41.65 9.58
C LEU A 114 -0.10 41.62 8.04
N SER A 115 0.95 42.19 7.43
CA SER A 115 1.14 42.20 5.97
C SER A 115 1.27 40.82 5.31
N GLN A 116 1.55 39.75 6.07
CA GLN A 116 1.53 38.39 5.55
C GLN A 116 0.11 37.82 5.43
N PHE A 117 -0.81 38.26 6.30
CA PHE A 117 -2.22 37.89 6.23
C PHE A 117 -2.94 38.60 5.08
N ASP A 118 -2.43 39.76 4.64
CA ASP A 118 -2.92 40.44 3.43
C ASP A 118 -2.47 39.73 2.13
N LYS A 119 -1.31 39.07 2.15
CA LYS A 119 -0.73 38.39 0.97
C LYS A 119 -1.18 36.94 0.82
N THR A 120 -1.53 36.28 1.93
CA THR A 120 -1.84 34.85 1.94
C THR A 120 -3.27 34.65 2.43
N PRO A 121 -4.17 34.09 1.61
CA PRO A 121 -5.54 33.82 2.03
C PRO A 121 -5.57 32.93 3.29
N ILE A 122 -6.46 33.27 4.24
CA ILE A 122 -6.62 32.53 5.50
C ILE A 122 -6.88 31.04 5.23
N GLY A 123 -7.68 30.71 4.21
CA GLY A 123 -7.94 29.33 3.80
C GLY A 123 -6.67 28.55 3.42
N THR A 124 -5.68 29.20 2.80
CA THR A 124 -4.39 28.55 2.48
C THR A 124 -3.60 28.24 3.74
N LEU A 125 -3.62 29.13 4.74
CA LEU A 125 -2.97 28.90 6.04
C LEU A 125 -3.62 27.73 6.78
N THR A 126 -4.96 27.66 6.77
CA THR A 126 -5.72 26.57 7.37
C THR A 126 -5.40 25.23 6.70
N THR A 127 -5.46 25.15 5.36
CA THR A 127 -5.14 23.93 4.61
C THR A 127 -3.71 23.45 4.88
N ARG A 128 -2.73 24.37 4.90
CA ARG A 128 -1.33 24.03 5.21
C ARG A 128 -1.13 23.52 6.63
N THR A 129 -1.92 23.99 7.58
CA THR A 129 -1.78 23.63 9.00
C THR A 129 -2.51 22.32 9.33
N ILE A 130 -3.52 21.96 8.55
CA ILE A 130 -4.34 20.76 8.79
C ILE A 130 -3.96 19.66 7.81
N ASN A 131 -4.25 19.86 6.51
CA ASN A 131 -4.18 18.81 5.49
C ASN A 131 -2.73 18.50 5.09
N ASP A 132 -1.92 19.52 4.79
CA ASP A 132 -0.54 19.28 4.33
C ASP A 132 0.33 18.64 5.43
N ILE A 133 0.06 18.96 6.70
CA ILE A 133 0.71 18.32 7.85
C ILE A 133 0.23 16.88 8.03
N GLU A 134 -1.05 16.60 7.77
CA GLU A 134 -1.59 15.24 7.82
C GLU A 134 -0.95 14.35 6.75
N SER A 135 -0.69 14.85 5.55
CA SER A 135 0.06 14.07 4.53
C SER A 135 1.48 13.69 4.98
N ILE A 136 2.06 14.39 5.95
CA ILE A 136 3.35 13.98 6.55
C ILE A 136 3.15 12.81 7.52
N ASN A 137 1.98 12.70 8.19
CA ASN A 137 1.63 11.52 9.00
C ASN A 137 1.72 10.24 8.16
N GLU A 138 1.14 10.28 6.96
CA GLU A 138 1.10 9.15 6.03
C GLU A 138 2.51 8.63 5.74
N ILE A 139 3.51 9.51 5.59
CA ILE A 139 4.92 9.12 5.36
C ILE A 139 5.49 8.26 6.51
N PHE A 140 5.10 8.53 7.76
CA PHE A 140 5.61 7.82 8.94
C PHE A 140 4.76 6.61 9.33
N ALA A 141 3.43 6.73 9.25
CA ALA A 141 2.50 5.71 9.69
C ALA A 141 2.31 4.60 8.63
N GLU A 142 2.28 4.97 7.34
CA GLU A 142 1.98 4.09 6.22
C GLU A 142 3.11 4.04 5.17
N GLY A 143 3.99 5.04 5.16
CA GLY A 143 5.06 5.20 4.18
C GLY A 143 6.30 4.38 4.51
N LEU A 144 7.39 5.06 4.87
CA LEU A 144 8.74 4.50 4.77
C LEU A 144 8.94 3.21 5.60
N VAL A 145 8.49 3.21 6.86
CA VAL A 145 8.75 2.08 7.77
C VAL A 145 7.97 0.83 7.38
N PRO A 146 6.64 0.89 7.14
CA PRO A 146 5.88 -0.26 6.62
C PRO A 146 6.39 -0.75 5.25
N ILE A 147 6.72 0.15 4.32
CA ILE A 147 7.26 -0.25 3.01
C ILE A 147 8.57 -1.04 3.16
N ILE A 148 9.49 -0.59 4.02
CA ILE A 148 10.73 -1.32 4.30
C ILE A 148 10.43 -2.67 4.96
N ALA A 149 9.48 -2.73 5.90
CA ALA A 149 9.07 -3.97 6.55
C ALA A 149 8.51 -4.99 5.55
N ASP A 150 7.66 -4.53 4.63
CA ASP A 150 7.08 -5.35 3.58
C ASP A 150 8.13 -5.84 2.58
N LEU A 151 9.06 -4.98 2.15
CA LEU A 151 10.19 -5.38 1.31
C LEU A 151 11.08 -6.41 2.00
N LEU A 152 11.37 -6.21 3.28
CA LEU A 152 12.16 -7.17 4.07
C LEU A 152 11.42 -8.50 4.21
N SER A 153 10.11 -8.49 4.41
CA SER A 153 9.28 -9.69 4.44
C SER A 153 9.33 -10.45 3.12
N ILE A 154 9.29 -9.76 1.96
CA ILE A 154 9.46 -10.40 0.65
C ILE A 154 10.81 -11.10 0.56
N VAL A 155 11.89 -10.42 0.98
CA VAL A 155 13.24 -11.00 0.98
C VAL A 155 13.32 -12.22 1.89
N CYS A 156 12.81 -12.15 3.12
CA CYS A 156 12.81 -13.27 4.05
C CYS A 156 12.01 -14.47 3.52
N VAL A 157 10.84 -14.24 2.91
CA VAL A 157 10.04 -15.31 2.29
C VAL A 157 10.77 -15.93 1.09
N LEU A 158 11.40 -15.13 0.22
CA LEU A 158 12.19 -15.63 -0.90
C LEU A 158 13.40 -16.45 -0.45
N VAL A 159 14.13 -15.98 0.56
CA VAL A 159 15.27 -16.72 1.15
C VAL A 159 14.80 -18.06 1.71
N TYR A 160 13.67 -18.07 2.42
CA TYR A 160 13.06 -19.30 2.92
C TYR A 160 12.67 -20.26 1.79
N MET A 161 11.97 -19.78 0.75
CA MET A 161 11.59 -20.62 -0.40
C MET A 161 12.83 -21.23 -1.07
N CYS A 162 13.87 -20.43 -1.33
CA CYS A 162 15.12 -20.91 -1.91
C CYS A 162 15.86 -21.92 -1.02
N TRP A 163 15.77 -21.77 0.30
CA TRP A 163 16.38 -22.70 1.26
C TRP A 163 15.66 -24.04 1.29
N VAL A 164 14.33 -24.06 1.14
CA VAL A 164 13.55 -25.30 1.06
C VAL A 164 13.76 -26.00 -0.29
N ASP A 165 13.54 -25.29 -1.39
CA ASP A 165 13.76 -25.80 -2.75
C ASP A 165 13.96 -24.64 -3.75
N TRP A 166 15.21 -24.43 -4.17
CA TRP A 166 15.56 -23.37 -5.10
C TRP A 166 15.00 -23.60 -6.52
N GLN A 167 14.83 -24.86 -6.95
CA GLN A 167 14.29 -25.18 -8.28
C GLN A 167 12.79 -24.88 -8.32
N LEU A 168 12.06 -25.35 -7.31
CA LEU A 168 10.64 -25.06 -7.17
C LEU A 168 10.39 -23.56 -7.00
N THR A 169 11.29 -22.84 -6.33
CA THR A 169 11.20 -21.37 -6.18
C THR A 169 11.30 -20.66 -7.52
N LEU A 170 12.28 -21.04 -8.36
CA LEU A 170 12.40 -20.45 -9.70
C LEU A 170 11.16 -20.71 -10.55
N ILE A 171 10.59 -21.92 -10.46
CA ILE A 171 9.36 -22.29 -11.17
C ILE A 171 8.17 -21.45 -10.70
N ALA A 172 8.02 -21.30 -9.37
CA ALA A 172 6.98 -20.47 -8.77
C ALA A 172 7.13 -18.98 -9.15
N LEU A 173 8.35 -18.53 -9.46
CA LEU A 173 8.66 -17.17 -9.88
C LEU A 173 8.56 -16.93 -11.40
N ILE A 174 8.38 -17.96 -12.23
CA ILE A 174 8.22 -17.79 -13.69
C ILE A 174 7.14 -16.75 -14.05
N PRO A 175 5.97 -16.71 -13.38
CA PRO A 175 4.93 -15.73 -13.69
C PRO A 175 5.21 -14.30 -13.17
N PHE A 176 6.18 -14.11 -12.27
CA PHE A 176 6.44 -12.80 -11.63
C PHE A 176 6.81 -11.65 -12.56
N PRO A 177 7.64 -11.83 -13.61
CA PRO A 177 7.92 -10.76 -14.56
C PRO A 177 6.65 -10.14 -15.16
N ILE A 178 5.58 -10.92 -15.31
CA ILE A 178 4.27 -10.43 -15.80
C ILE A 178 3.69 -9.42 -14.82
N ILE A 179 3.78 -9.65 -13.51
CA ILE A 179 3.33 -8.69 -12.48
C ILE A 179 4.15 -7.41 -12.52
N ILE A 180 5.47 -7.50 -12.64
CA ILE A 180 6.34 -6.32 -12.66
C ILE A 180 5.96 -5.43 -13.85
N ILE A 181 5.77 -6.03 -15.03
CA ILE A 181 5.34 -5.34 -16.24
C ILE A 181 3.92 -4.76 -16.05
N ALA A 182 2.97 -5.55 -15.55
CA ALA A 182 1.60 -5.11 -15.31
C ALA A 182 1.54 -3.93 -14.32
N THR A 183 2.35 -3.96 -13.26
CA THR A 183 2.46 -2.89 -12.26
C THR A 183 2.98 -1.60 -12.88
N TYR A 184 4.00 -1.68 -13.75
CA TYR A 184 4.52 -0.53 -14.46
C TYR A 184 3.47 0.14 -15.36
N TYR A 185 2.75 -0.65 -16.17
CA TYR A 185 1.68 -0.13 -17.02
C TYR A 185 0.50 0.40 -16.22
N PHE A 186 0.14 -0.29 -15.13
CA PHE A 186 -0.92 0.12 -14.21
C PHE A 186 -0.64 1.50 -13.62
N LYS A 187 0.55 1.69 -13.04
CA LYS A 187 0.97 2.97 -12.45
C LYS A 187 0.82 4.12 -13.45
N GLU A 188 1.30 3.93 -14.67
CA GLU A 188 1.26 4.96 -15.71
C GLU A 188 -0.18 5.26 -16.19
N SER A 189 -1.00 4.21 -16.36
CA SER A 189 -2.41 4.33 -16.79
C SER A 189 -3.29 5.02 -15.73
N ILE A 190 -3.09 4.66 -14.46
CA ILE A 190 -3.78 5.26 -13.32
C ILE A 190 -3.44 6.73 -13.19
N ASN A 191 -2.15 7.09 -13.19
CA ASN A 191 -1.74 8.49 -13.03
C ASN A 191 -2.35 9.38 -14.12
N LYS A 192 -2.35 8.93 -15.38
CA LYS A 192 -2.99 9.65 -16.49
C LYS A 192 -4.50 9.78 -16.32
N SER A 193 -5.16 8.72 -15.84
CA SER A 193 -6.63 8.71 -15.68
C SER A 193 -7.08 9.57 -14.52
N PHE A 194 -6.40 9.50 -13.36
CA PHE A 194 -6.68 10.36 -12.21
C PHE A 194 -6.42 11.83 -12.50
N PHE A 195 -5.40 12.16 -13.30
CA PHE A 195 -5.19 13.53 -13.75
C PHE A 195 -6.41 14.06 -14.54
N LYS A 196 -6.97 13.24 -15.45
CA LYS A 196 -8.18 13.60 -16.20
C LYS A 196 -9.41 13.77 -15.30
N VAL A 197 -9.60 12.87 -14.32
CA VAL A 197 -10.67 12.99 -13.33
C VAL A 197 -10.54 14.29 -12.55
N ARG A 198 -9.33 14.60 -12.06
CA ARG A 198 -9.08 15.82 -11.28
C ARG A 198 -9.32 17.10 -12.09
N ASN A 199 -8.94 17.12 -13.37
CA ASN A 199 -9.25 18.24 -14.26
C ASN A 199 -10.76 18.39 -14.50
N ALA A 200 -11.47 17.28 -14.73
CA ALA A 200 -12.92 17.30 -14.93
C ALA A 200 -13.66 17.79 -13.68
N VAL A 201 -13.24 17.35 -12.47
CA VAL A 201 -13.78 17.86 -11.20
C VAL A 201 -13.50 19.35 -11.04
N THR A 202 -12.30 19.81 -11.38
CA THR A 202 -11.93 21.24 -11.29
C THR A 202 -12.83 22.10 -12.19
N ASN A 203 -13.07 21.66 -13.44
CA ASN A 203 -13.96 22.33 -14.37
C ASN A 203 -15.42 22.33 -13.90
N LEU A 204 -15.88 21.19 -13.36
CA LEU A 204 -17.22 21.07 -12.79
C LEU A 204 -17.42 22.05 -11.63
N ASN A 205 -16.46 22.10 -10.71
CA ASN A 205 -16.50 23.01 -9.56
C ASN A 205 -16.45 24.48 -9.99
N ALA A 206 -15.61 24.83 -10.96
CA ALA A 206 -15.54 26.19 -11.50
C ALA A 206 -16.87 26.61 -12.13
N PHE A 207 -17.47 25.73 -12.95
CA PHE A 207 -18.78 25.97 -13.56
C PHE A 207 -19.86 26.21 -12.50
N VAL A 208 -19.95 25.33 -11.50
CA VAL A 208 -20.94 25.47 -10.42
C VAL A 208 -20.72 26.77 -9.63
N GLN A 209 -19.47 27.10 -9.31
CA GLN A 209 -19.14 28.31 -8.54
C GLN A 209 -19.54 29.60 -9.31
N GLU A 210 -19.26 29.66 -10.60
CA GLU A 210 -19.64 30.79 -11.47
C GLU A 210 -21.16 30.96 -11.51
N HIS A 211 -21.90 29.86 -11.67
CA HIS A 211 -23.37 29.90 -11.79
C HIS A 211 -24.08 30.17 -10.46
N LEU A 212 -23.56 29.67 -9.34
CA LEU A 212 -24.11 30.00 -8.03
C LEU A 212 -23.88 31.47 -7.67
N THR A 213 -22.70 32.01 -8.00
CA THR A 213 -22.40 33.42 -7.76
C THR A 213 -23.16 34.34 -8.72
N GLY A 214 -23.33 33.91 -9.97
CA GLY A 214 -24.02 34.64 -11.04
C GLY A 214 -25.50 34.27 -11.23
N MET A 215 -26.14 33.63 -10.26
CA MET A 215 -27.49 33.05 -10.44
C MET A 215 -28.53 34.08 -10.89
N ALA A 216 -28.46 35.30 -10.35
CA ALA A 216 -29.34 36.39 -10.75
C ALA A 216 -29.21 36.76 -12.25
N VAL A 217 -28.01 36.65 -12.82
CA VAL A 217 -27.77 36.89 -14.25
C VAL A 217 -28.41 35.79 -15.09
N VAL A 218 -28.23 34.52 -14.69
CA VAL A 218 -28.82 33.37 -15.38
C VAL A 218 -30.36 33.49 -15.42
N GLN A 219 -30.98 33.85 -14.30
CA GLN A 219 -32.43 34.04 -14.18
C GLN A 219 -32.92 35.29 -14.93
N ALA A 220 -32.18 36.40 -14.88
CA ALA A 220 -32.53 37.63 -15.60
C ALA A 220 -32.58 37.42 -17.12
N PHE A 221 -31.75 36.50 -17.64
CA PHE A 221 -31.75 36.11 -19.06
C PHE A 221 -32.58 34.84 -19.35
N ALA A 222 -33.36 34.32 -18.39
CA ALA A 222 -34.15 33.10 -18.53
C ALA A 222 -33.39 31.94 -19.22
N SER A 223 -32.12 31.77 -18.84
CA SER A 223 -31.16 30.89 -19.52
C SER A 223 -30.87 29.59 -18.73
N GLU A 224 -31.71 29.24 -17.76
CA GLU A 224 -31.54 28.08 -16.88
C GLU A 224 -31.38 26.77 -17.65
N ASP A 225 -32.28 26.50 -18.62
CA ASP A 225 -32.21 25.28 -19.44
C ASP A 225 -30.93 25.22 -20.29
N ARG A 226 -30.47 26.37 -20.78
CA ARG A 226 -29.24 26.47 -21.57
C ARG A 226 -28.02 26.14 -20.71
N GLU A 227 -27.94 26.69 -19.50
CA GLU A 227 -26.85 26.40 -18.58
C GLU A 227 -26.92 24.97 -18.04
N PHE A 228 -28.12 24.43 -17.81
CA PHE A 228 -28.29 23.03 -17.43
C PHE A 228 -27.77 22.07 -18.50
N ASN A 229 -28.00 22.37 -19.78
CA ASN A 229 -27.44 21.58 -20.88
C ASN A 229 -25.90 21.65 -20.94
N LYS A 230 -25.29 22.81 -20.64
CA LYS A 230 -23.83 22.92 -20.51
C LYS A 230 -23.32 22.11 -19.31
N PHE A 231 -24.00 22.18 -18.17
CA PHE A 231 -23.69 21.38 -17.00
C PHE A 231 -23.72 19.88 -17.31
N GLN A 232 -24.74 19.40 -18.01
CA GLN A 232 -24.82 17.99 -18.44
C GLN A 232 -23.60 17.57 -19.26
N LYS A 233 -23.09 18.43 -20.15
CA LYS A 233 -21.90 18.13 -20.95
C LYS A 233 -20.66 17.97 -20.06
N ILE A 234 -20.42 18.92 -19.15
CA ILE A 234 -19.29 18.88 -18.23
C ILE A 234 -19.40 17.67 -17.28
N ASN A 235 -20.60 17.38 -16.79
CA ASN A 235 -20.84 16.22 -15.94
C ASN A 235 -20.62 14.88 -16.67
N ARG A 236 -20.97 14.80 -17.97
CA ARG A 236 -20.64 13.63 -18.81
C ARG A 236 -19.13 13.45 -18.99
N GLU A 237 -18.38 14.55 -19.13
CA GLU A 237 -16.91 14.47 -19.18
C GLU A 237 -16.33 13.92 -17.88
N HIS A 238 -16.81 14.41 -16.73
CA HIS A 238 -16.44 13.88 -15.41
C HIS A 238 -16.77 12.38 -15.29
N ARG A 239 -18.00 11.97 -15.62
CA ARG A 239 -18.42 10.57 -15.63
C ARG A 239 -17.51 9.70 -16.51
N ASN A 240 -17.26 10.14 -17.75
CA ASN A 240 -16.44 9.37 -18.70
C ASN A 240 -14.97 9.27 -18.25
N ALA A 241 -14.42 10.32 -17.64
CA ALA A 241 -13.09 10.28 -17.03
C ALA A 241 -13.04 9.28 -15.87
N ASN A 242 -14.07 9.28 -15.01
CA ASN A 242 -14.14 8.38 -13.87
C ASN A 242 -14.29 6.91 -14.31
N ILE A 243 -15.14 6.63 -15.30
CA ILE A 243 -15.28 5.28 -15.87
C ILE A 243 -13.94 4.77 -16.42
N LYS A 244 -13.17 5.63 -17.11
CA LYS A 244 -11.84 5.26 -17.61
C LYS A 244 -10.85 4.97 -16.48
N ALA A 245 -10.89 5.75 -15.40
CA ALA A 245 -10.05 5.51 -14.23
C ALA A 245 -10.41 4.20 -13.52
N ILE A 246 -11.70 3.92 -13.35
CA ILE A 246 -12.18 2.66 -12.77
C ILE A 246 -11.78 1.47 -13.64
N PHE A 247 -11.89 1.59 -14.97
CA PHE A 247 -11.48 0.53 -15.88
C PHE A 247 -9.98 0.22 -15.80
N ALA A 248 -9.14 1.25 -15.68
CA ALA A 248 -7.71 1.07 -15.42
C ALA A 248 -7.46 0.36 -14.08
N TYR A 249 -8.25 0.66 -13.05
CA TYR A 249 -8.17 0.01 -11.75
C TYR A 249 -8.63 -1.46 -11.79
N SER A 250 -9.72 -1.74 -12.49
CA SER A 250 -10.37 -3.06 -12.50
C SER A 250 -9.57 -4.15 -13.18
N ILE A 251 -8.58 -3.81 -14.01
CA ILE A 251 -7.76 -4.80 -14.74
C ILE A 251 -6.61 -5.34 -13.88
N PHE A 252 -6.08 -4.55 -12.95
CA PHE A 252 -4.86 -4.91 -12.22
C PHE A 252 -5.03 -6.09 -11.27
N PHE A 253 -6.05 -6.06 -10.42
CA PHE A 253 -6.31 -7.15 -9.46
C PHE A 253 -6.56 -8.50 -10.15
N PRO A 254 -7.37 -8.59 -11.23
CA PRO A 254 -7.50 -9.82 -12.01
C PRO A 254 -6.17 -10.33 -12.57
N ILE A 255 -5.29 -9.45 -13.06
CA ILE A 255 -3.95 -9.88 -13.53
C ILE A 255 -3.15 -10.47 -12.37
N VAL A 256 -3.14 -9.83 -11.21
CA VAL A 256 -2.42 -10.33 -10.02
C VAL A 256 -2.98 -11.68 -9.58
N GLU A 257 -4.29 -11.90 -9.63
CA GLU A 257 -4.93 -13.17 -9.31
C GLU A 257 -4.59 -14.28 -10.32
N ILE A 258 -4.61 -13.97 -11.63
CA ILE A 258 -4.20 -14.90 -12.68
C ILE A 258 -2.74 -15.31 -12.48
N VAL A 259 -1.84 -14.37 -12.20
CA VAL A 259 -0.43 -14.66 -12.01
C VAL A 259 -0.20 -15.49 -10.73
N LEU A 260 -0.93 -15.21 -9.65
CA LEU A 260 -0.91 -16.04 -8.43
C LEU A 260 -1.39 -17.47 -8.72
N ALA A 261 -2.52 -17.61 -9.43
CA ALA A 261 -3.08 -18.90 -9.81
C ALA A 261 -2.14 -19.70 -10.72
N LEU A 262 -1.47 -19.04 -11.68
CA LEU A 262 -0.44 -19.65 -12.50
C LEU A 262 0.76 -20.11 -11.67
N SER A 263 1.21 -19.30 -10.72
CA SER A 263 2.33 -19.64 -9.84
C SER A 263 2.01 -20.88 -8.98
N ILE A 264 0.81 -20.92 -8.39
CA ILE A 264 0.30 -22.07 -7.64
C ILE A 264 0.17 -23.29 -8.55
N GLY A 265 -0.41 -23.13 -9.74
CA GLY A 265 -0.57 -24.21 -10.72
C GLY A 265 0.77 -24.81 -11.17
N LEU A 266 1.79 -23.99 -11.39
CA LEU A 266 3.15 -24.45 -11.72
C LEU A 266 3.80 -25.21 -10.56
N VAL A 267 3.65 -24.72 -9.32
CA VAL A 267 4.14 -25.41 -8.12
C VAL A 267 3.49 -26.79 -7.99
N VAL A 268 2.17 -26.86 -8.11
CA VAL A 268 1.41 -28.12 -8.04
C VAL A 268 1.79 -29.07 -9.17
N TRP A 269 1.89 -28.57 -10.41
CA TRP A 269 2.27 -29.39 -11.57
C TRP A 269 3.68 -29.97 -11.42
N TRP A 270 4.66 -29.16 -11.01
CA TRP A 270 6.03 -29.61 -10.85
C TRP A 270 6.17 -30.65 -9.73
N THR A 271 5.59 -30.37 -8.57
CA THR A 271 5.64 -31.30 -7.43
C THR A 271 4.86 -32.58 -7.68
N ALA A 272 3.74 -32.54 -8.42
CA ALA A 272 3.02 -33.75 -8.82
C ALA A 272 3.86 -34.63 -9.76
N LYS A 273 4.59 -34.02 -10.70
CA LYS A 273 5.53 -34.74 -11.59
C LYS A 273 6.65 -35.39 -10.78
N GLU A 274 7.21 -34.69 -9.80
CA GLU A 274 8.29 -35.22 -8.97
C GLU A 274 7.83 -36.35 -8.04
N ALA A 275 6.63 -36.20 -7.47
CA ALA A 275 6.01 -37.23 -6.63
C ALA A 275 5.80 -38.55 -7.39
N LEU A 276 5.44 -38.47 -8.68
CA LEU A 276 5.28 -39.65 -9.55
C LEU A 276 6.61 -40.32 -9.89
N ASN A 277 7.72 -39.56 -9.95
CA ASN A 277 9.02 -40.06 -10.36
C ASN A 277 9.87 -40.60 -9.20
N LEU A 278 9.78 -39.99 -8.01
CA LEU A 278 10.73 -40.25 -6.92
C LEU A 278 10.14 -40.86 -5.64
N GLN A 279 8.83 -41.13 -5.57
CA GLN A 279 8.13 -41.65 -4.35
C GLN A 279 8.38 -40.83 -3.07
N LEU A 280 8.98 -39.63 -3.17
CA LEU A 280 9.19 -38.71 -2.05
C LEU A 280 7.90 -37.90 -1.84
N SER A 281 7.31 -38.05 -0.65
CA SER A 281 6.11 -37.30 -0.27
C SER A 281 6.49 -35.87 0.11
N GLN A 282 6.33 -34.91 -0.81
CA GLN A 282 6.62 -33.48 -0.60
C GLN A 282 5.35 -32.63 -0.33
N GLN A 283 4.34 -33.21 0.32
CA GLN A 283 3.03 -32.59 0.47
C GLN A 283 3.09 -31.29 1.31
N GLY A 284 3.91 -31.27 2.36
CA GLY A 284 4.14 -30.09 3.18
C GLY A 284 4.85 -28.98 2.44
N THR A 285 5.81 -29.31 1.56
CA THR A 285 6.49 -28.34 0.70
C THR A 285 5.50 -27.60 -0.18
N VAL A 286 4.57 -28.30 -0.84
CA VAL A 286 3.54 -27.67 -1.70
C VAL A 286 2.68 -26.70 -0.91
N ILE A 287 2.17 -27.13 0.25
CA ILE A 287 1.31 -26.29 1.09
C ILE A 287 2.07 -25.04 1.56
N SER A 288 3.30 -25.21 2.03
CA SER A 288 4.16 -24.09 2.44
C SER A 288 4.43 -23.12 1.29
N PHE A 289 4.72 -23.61 0.08
CA PHE A 289 4.95 -22.76 -1.09
C PHE A 289 3.70 -21.97 -1.48
N ILE A 290 2.50 -22.57 -1.41
CA ILE A 290 1.24 -21.87 -1.65
C ILE A 290 1.04 -20.74 -0.63
N LEU A 291 1.36 -20.99 0.64
CA LEU A 291 1.29 -19.95 1.69
C LEU A 291 2.32 -18.85 1.46
N CYS A 292 3.56 -19.20 1.11
CA CYS A 292 4.61 -18.24 0.78
C CYS A 292 4.26 -17.37 -0.43
N LEU A 293 3.67 -17.95 -1.49
CA LEU A 293 3.19 -17.20 -2.64
C LEU A 293 2.14 -16.15 -2.22
N ASN A 294 1.20 -16.50 -1.36
CA ASN A 294 0.23 -15.52 -0.84
C ASN A 294 0.90 -14.40 -0.03
N LEU A 295 1.90 -14.73 0.79
CA LEU A 295 2.67 -13.76 1.57
C LEU A 295 3.48 -12.81 0.67
N LEU A 296 4.08 -13.33 -0.40
CA LEU A 296 4.89 -12.57 -1.34
C LEU A 296 4.02 -11.59 -2.16
N PHE A 297 2.83 -12.03 -2.58
CA PHE A 297 1.92 -11.19 -3.38
C PHE A 297 1.21 -10.10 -2.58
N ARG A 298 1.08 -10.25 -1.25
CA ARG A 298 0.33 -9.30 -0.42
C ARG A 298 0.92 -7.89 -0.46
N PRO A 299 2.22 -7.66 -0.21
CA PRO A 299 2.84 -6.34 -0.39
C PRO A 299 2.66 -5.77 -1.80
N LEU A 300 2.79 -6.61 -2.83
CA LEU A 300 2.69 -6.19 -4.23
C LEU A 300 1.29 -5.68 -4.62
N ARG A 301 0.25 -5.99 -3.84
CA ARG A 301 -1.11 -5.46 -4.03
C ARG A 301 -1.31 -4.09 -3.39
N VAL A 302 -0.47 -3.72 -2.43
CA VAL A 302 -0.59 -2.52 -1.61
C VAL A 302 0.39 -1.43 -2.08
N LEU A 303 1.55 -1.83 -2.63
CA LEU A 303 2.58 -0.97 -3.24
C LEU A 303 2.17 -0.47 -4.63
#